data_AF-A0AA40KUG8-F1
#
_entry.id   AF-A0AA40KUG8-F1
#
_cell.length_a   1.000
_cell.length_b   1.000
_cell.length_c   1.000
_cell.angle_alpha   90.00
_cell.angle_beta   90.00
_cell.angle_gamma   90.00
#
_symmetry.space_group_name_H-M   'P 1'
#
loop_
_entity.id
_entity.type
_entity.pdbx_description
1 polymer ?
#
loop_
_entity_poly.entity_id
_entity_poly.type
_entity_poly.pdbx_seq_one_letter_code
_entity_poly.pdbx_strand_id
1 'polypeptide(L)'
;MRMAVLSDKNQSISRMYGMLDEEEGISLKGLFIIDKNQLIRHITINEICLARSVDETLRILEMCKFVDEFGNTCPAGPRERLNITSNGPNYFNI
;
A
#
# COMPACT_ATOMS: atom_id res chain seq x y z
N MET A 1 -5.89 16.04 -13.51
CA MET A 1 -5.40 15.51 -12.22
C MET A 1 -6.31 16.03 -11.12
N ARG A 2 -7.07 15.17 -10.42
CA ARG A 2 -8.01 15.53 -9.33
C ARG A 2 -7.55 14.86 -8.04
N MET A 3 -6.55 15.43 -7.39
CA MET A 3 -6.04 14.95 -6.10
C MET A 3 -5.86 16.16 -5.19
N ALA A 4 -6.22 16.02 -3.92
CA ALA A 4 -5.97 17.04 -2.92
C ALA A 4 -4.47 17.06 -2.58
N VAL A 5 -3.91 18.26 -2.43
CA VAL A 5 -2.54 18.46 -1.97
C VAL A 5 -2.60 19.03 -0.56
N LEU A 6 -2.00 18.32 0.40
CA LEU A 6 -1.96 18.71 1.81
C LEU A 6 -0.61 19.36 2.15
N SER A 7 -0.60 20.37 3.02
CA SER A 7 0.61 21.02 3.51
C SER A 7 0.86 20.67 4.97
N ASP A 8 2.03 20.10 5.27
CA ASP A 8 2.47 19.70 6.62
C ASP A 8 3.57 20.63 7.16
N LYS A 9 3.23 21.91 7.39
CA LYS A 9 4.22 22.95 7.77
C LYS A 9 4.89 22.72 9.12
N ASN A 10 4.18 22.11 10.06
CA ASN A 10 4.70 21.80 11.39
C ASN A 10 5.34 20.41 11.47
N GLN A 11 5.42 19.70 10.33
CA GLN A 11 5.95 18.34 10.20
C GLN A 11 5.26 17.32 11.12
N SER A 12 4.09 17.65 11.65
CA SER A 12 3.40 16.83 12.64
C SER A 12 2.87 15.53 12.04
N ILE A 13 2.40 15.59 10.79
CA ILE A 13 1.89 14.44 10.06
C ILE A 13 3.06 13.52 9.70
N SER A 14 4.12 14.08 9.13
CA SER A 14 5.32 13.31 8.74
C SER A 14 5.94 12.59 9.94
N ARG A 15 5.99 13.23 11.11
CA ARG A 15 6.45 12.63 12.37
C ARG A 15 5.50 11.55 12.88
N MET A 16 4.19 11.79 12.84
CA MET A 16 3.18 10.82 13.28
C MET A 16 3.20 9.52 12.46
N TYR A 17 3.47 9.63 11.15
CA TYR A 17 3.62 8.49 10.25
C TYR A 17 5.03 7.87 10.29
N GLY A 18 5.95 8.41 11.11
CA GLY A 18 7.34 7.92 11.21
C GLY A 18 8.15 8.11 9.94
N MET A 19 7.77 9.06 9.08
CA MET A 19 8.42 9.32 7.78
C MET A 19 9.39 10.49 7.82
N LEU A 20 9.37 11.28 8.89
CA LEU A 20 10.22 12.46 9.03
C LEU A 20 11.66 12.05 9.33
N ASP A 21 12.58 12.52 8.50
CA ASP A 21 13.98 12.64 8.88
C ASP A 21 14.14 13.88 9.76
N GLU A 22 14.47 13.68 11.04
CA GLU A 22 14.60 14.77 12.02
C GLU A 22 15.89 15.58 11.82
N GLU A 23 16.90 15.03 11.13
CA GLU A 23 18.17 15.73 10.87
C GLU A 23 18.01 16.68 9.68
N GLU A 24 17.47 16.16 8.58
CA GLU A 24 17.28 16.93 7.33
C GLU A 24 15.97 17.74 7.34
N GLY A 25 15.02 17.41 8.22
CA GLY A 25 13.69 18.04 8.27
C GLY A 25 12.82 17.72 7.05
N ILE A 26 13.13 16.64 6.34
CA ILE A 26 12.46 16.22 5.10
C ILE A 26 11.75 14.88 5.35
N SER A 27 10.57 14.70 4.77
CA SER A 27 9.89 13.41 4.81
C SER A 27 10.46 12.44 3.76
N LEU A 28 10.68 11.19 4.17
CA LEU A 28 10.87 10.05 3.27
C LEU A 28 9.65 9.87 2.36
N LYS A 29 9.83 9.10 1.28
CA LYS A 29 8.77 8.81 0.31
C LYS A 29 7.88 7.67 0.81
N GLY A 30 7.05 7.97 1.80
CA GLY A 30 5.99 7.08 2.28
C GLY A 30 4.82 6.96 1.31
N LEU A 31 4.24 5.77 1.23
CA LEU A 31 2.92 5.52 0.65
C LEU A 31 2.15 4.61 1.59
N PHE A 32 0.91 5.00 1.89
CA PHE A 32 0.03 4.28 2.81
C PHE A 32 -1.27 3.92 2.08
N ILE A 33 -1.69 2.66 2.19
CA ILE A 33 -3.01 2.22 1.76
C ILE A 33 -3.85 2.05 3.03
N ILE A 34 -4.91 2.85 3.14
CA ILE A 34 -5.81 2.90 4.28
C ILE A 34 -7.18 2.37 3.82
N ASP A 35 -7.75 1.45 4.58
CA ASP A 35 -9.07 0.90 4.28
C ASP A 35 -10.22 1.77 4.80
N LYS A 36 -11.46 1.32 4.55
CA LYS A 36 -12.67 2.04 4.99
C LYS A 36 -12.84 2.05 6.51
N ASN A 37 -12.16 1.16 7.22
CA ASN A 37 -12.17 1.06 8.69
C ASN A 37 -11.05 1.90 9.32
N GLN A 38 -10.36 2.73 8.52
CA GLN A 38 -9.22 3.55 8.94
C GLN A 38 -8.03 2.73 9.43
N LEU A 39 -7.91 1.48 8.98
CA LEU A 39 -6.75 0.64 9.26
C LEU A 39 -5.75 0.74 8.11
N ILE A 40 -4.48 0.85 8.47
CA ILE A 40 -3.38 0.81 7.50
C ILE A 40 -3.19 -0.64 7.05
N ARG A 41 -3.39 -0.90 5.75
CA ARG A 41 -3.27 -2.24 5.15
C ARG A 41 -1.93 -2.48 4.49
N HIS A 42 -1.29 -1.43 4.01
CA HIS A 42 0.02 -1.52 3.38
C HIS A 42 0.81 -0.22 3.54
N ILE A 43 2.11 -0.36 3.70
CA ILE A 43 3.07 0.75 3.79
C ILE A 43 4.24 0.45 2.87
N THR A 44 4.59 1.41 2.01
CA THR A 44 5.84 1.40 1.26
C THR A 44 6.67 2.60 1.69
N ILE A 45 7.94 2.38 2.04
CA ILE A 45 8.87 3.42 2.46
C ILE A 45 10.07 3.36 1.54
N ASN A 46 10.28 4.45 0.79
CA ASN A 46 11.44 4.58 -0.10
C ASN A 46 12.29 5.77 0.34
N GLU A 47 13.59 5.65 0.10
CA GLU A 47 14.52 6.77 0.23
C GLU A 47 14.17 7.91 -0.76
N ILE A 48 14.61 9.13 -0.47
CA ILE A 48 14.32 10.33 -1.27
C ILE A 48 14.81 10.18 -2.72
N CYS A 49 15.86 9.41 -2.98
CA CYS A 49 16.38 9.19 -4.33
C CYS A 49 15.61 8.13 -5.13
N LEU A 50 14.84 7.26 -4.47
CA LEU A 50 14.16 6.15 -5.11
C LEU A 50 12.73 6.52 -5.52
N ALA A 51 12.33 6.12 -6.72
CA ALA A 51 10.96 6.32 -7.20
C ALA A 51 10.02 5.26 -6.61
N ARG A 52 8.72 5.60 -6.58
CA ARG A 52 7.66 4.64 -6.24
C ARG A 52 7.07 4.06 -7.53
N SER A 53 6.56 2.83 -7.46
CA SER A 53 5.84 2.21 -8.56
C SER A 53 4.33 2.39 -8.39
N VAL A 54 3.69 2.99 -9.39
CA VAL A 54 2.23 3.13 -9.44
C VAL A 54 1.57 1.77 -9.69
N ASP A 55 2.18 0.94 -10.52
CA ASP A 55 1.65 -0.39 -10.86
C ASP A 55 1.58 -1.30 -9.63
N GLU A 56 2.59 -1.23 -8.77
CA GLU A 56 2.62 -2.02 -7.53
C GLU A 56 1.58 -1.52 -6.52
N THR A 57 1.45 -0.20 -6.39
CA THR A 57 0.41 0.40 -5.54
C THR A 57 -0.97 -0.06 -5.98
N LEU A 58 -1.21 -0.09 -7.29
CA LEU A 58 -2.48 -0.51 -7.87
C LEU A 58 -2.73 -2.01 -7.71
N ARG A 59 -1.69 -2.85 -7.86
CA ARG A 59 -1.75 -4.30 -7.59
C ARG A 59 -2.18 -4.58 -6.16
N ILE A 60 -1.55 -3.93 -5.19
CA ILE A 60 -1.87 -4.11 -3.76
C ILE A 60 -3.27 -3.61 -3.45
N LEU A 61 -3.67 -2.46 -4.01
CA LEU A 61 -5.02 -1.92 -3.82
C LEU A 61 -6.10 -2.90 -4.31
N GLU A 62 -5.88 -3.56 -5.45
CA GLU A 62 -6.81 -4.58 -5.95
C GLU A 62 -6.82 -5.83 -5.09
N MET A 63 -5.67 -6.28 -4.60
CA MET A 63 -5.62 -7.38 -3.64
C MET A 63 -6.40 -7.05 -2.36
N CYS A 64 -6.27 -5.83 -1.83
CA CYS A 64 -7.04 -5.41 -0.66
C CYS A 64 -8.55 -5.49 -0.95
N LYS A 65 -9.00 -4.98 -2.11
CA LYS A 65 -10.41 -5.07 -2.52
C LYS A 65 -10.90 -6.51 -2.66
N PHE A 66 -10.09 -7.38 -3.26
CA PHE A 66 -10.41 -8.80 -3.44
C PHE A 66 -10.59 -9.52 -2.09
N VAL A 67 -9.66 -9.29 -1.15
CA VAL A 67 -9.74 -9.88 0.20
C VAL A 67 -10.98 -9.40 0.94
N ASP A 68 -11.33 -8.12 0.80
CA ASP A 68 -12.51 -7.55 1.45
C ASP A 68 -13.83 -8.11 0.87
N GLU A 69 -13.86 -8.52 -0.42
CA GLU A 69 -15.05 -9.07 -1.07
C GLU A 69 -15.21 -10.59 -0.89
N PHE A 70 -14.11 -11.34 -1.02
CA PHE A 70 -14.16 -12.81 -1.06
C PHE A 70 -13.68 -13.48 0.23
N GLY A 71 -13.14 -12.72 1.20
CA GLY A 71 -12.70 -13.23 2.50
C GLY A 71 -11.54 -14.24 2.46
N ASN A 72 -11.00 -14.53 1.28
CA ASN A 72 -9.92 -15.49 1.06
C ASN A 72 -8.56 -14.78 1.06
N THR A 73 -7.55 -15.43 1.64
CA THR A 73 -6.16 -14.96 1.57
C THR A 73 -5.73 -14.81 0.12
N CYS A 74 -5.02 -13.72 -0.18
CA CYS A 74 -4.51 -13.50 -1.53
C CYS A 74 -3.17 -14.23 -1.71
N PRO A 75 -3.00 -15.07 -2.74
CA PRO A 75 -1.73 -15.72 -3.02
C PRO A 75 -0.65 -14.72 -3.46
N ALA A 76 0.61 -15.07 -3.24
CA ALA A 76 1.74 -14.32 -3.77
C ALA A 76 1.78 -14.40 -5.30
N GLY A 77 1.67 -13.27 -6.00
CA GLY A 77 1.77 -13.30 -7.46
C GLY A 77 1.39 -12.03 -8.23
N PRO A 78 1.55 -12.10 -9.56
CA PRO A 78 1.14 -11.04 -10.47
C PRO A 78 -0.39 -10.91 -10.48
N ARG A 79 -0.84 -9.73 -10.89
CA ARG A 79 -2.23 -9.27 -10.91
C ARG A 79 -3.21 -10.23 -11.61
N GLU A 80 -2.72 -10.93 -12.63
CA GLU A 80 -3.48 -11.92 -13.43
C GLU A 80 -3.91 -13.16 -12.63
N ARG A 81 -3.29 -13.44 -11.47
CA ARG A 81 -3.67 -14.56 -10.59
C ARG A 81 -4.93 -14.31 -9.74
N LEU A 82 -5.55 -13.13 -9.83
CA LEU A 82 -6.81 -12.82 -9.15
C LEU A 82 -8.06 -13.35 -9.89
N ASN A 83 -7.88 -14.00 -11.04
CA ASN A 83 -8.95 -14.74 -11.71
C ASN A 83 -9.26 -16.02 -10.93
N ILE A 84 -10.24 -15.88 -10.05
CA ILE A 84 -10.96 -16.88 -9.26
C ILE A 84 -10.94 -18.25 -9.94
N THR A 85 -10.16 -19.19 -9.41
CA THR A 85 -10.52 -20.61 -9.48
C THR A 85 -11.80 -20.76 -8.68
N SER A 86 -12.92 -21.03 -9.33
CA SER A 86 -14.22 -21.33 -8.71
C SER A 86 -14.23 -22.59 -7.82
N ASN A 87 -13.05 -23.21 -7.62
CA ASN A 87 -12.71 -24.18 -6.58
C ASN A 87 -11.25 -23.91 -6.20
N GLY A 88 -10.99 -23.23 -5.08
CA GLY A 88 -9.64 -22.78 -4.71
C GLY A 88 -8.61 -23.91 -4.61
N PRO A 89 -7.52 -23.91 -5.41
CA PRO A 89 -6.47 -24.91 -5.31
C PRO A 89 -5.52 -24.56 -4.15
N ASN A 90 -5.12 -25.61 -3.43
CA ASN A 90 -4.24 -25.57 -2.29
C ASN A 90 -2.83 -25.09 -2.70
N TYR A 91 -2.39 -23.96 -2.17
CA TYR A 91 -1.08 -23.35 -2.45
C TYR A 91 0.13 -24.08 -1.82
N PHE A 92 -0.07 -25.29 -1.27
CA PHE A 92 0.92 -26.01 -0.46
C PHE A 92 1.15 -27.49 -0.82
N ASN A 93 0.76 -27.96 -2.00
CA ASN A 93 1.20 -29.29 -2.41
C ASN A 93 2.64 -29.22 -2.95
N ILE A 94 3.59 -29.33 -2.02
CA ILE A 94 4.97 -29.80 -2.21
C ILE A 94 4.92 -31.29 -2.55
#